data_AF-A0A7Y6L6L4-F1
#
_entry.id   AF-A0A7Y6L6L4-F1
#
_cell.length_a   1.000
_cell.length_b   1.000
_cell.length_c   1.000
_cell.angle_alpha   90.00
_cell.angle_beta   90.00
_cell.angle_gamma   90.00
#
_symmetry.space_group_name_H-M   'P 1'
#
loop_
_entity.id
_entity.type
_entity.pdbx_description
1 polymer ?
#
loop_
_entity_poly.entity_id
_entity_poly.type
_entity_poly.pdbx_seq_one_letter_code
_entity_poly.pdbx_strand_id
1 'polypeptide(L)'
;MAATTLNVGIIRPGSPPLNVNLAPSHLPADVRRSLETLAHAHAAAAEAEKELAGVRGEAWHAANAKAETARQAAGQAMQEFAALNAASSTAIRDSAQAAFNQAIDRVNTALQQAADGLAEAGQAAALFHSVTPGKPVVRTDTRRANEAPVRHKLAMARSYLNDARSFVPEDLD
;
A
#
# COMPACT_ATOMS: atom_id res chain seq x y z
N MET A 1 -10.54 9.43 3.53
CA MET A 1 -9.30 10.08 4.01
C MET A 1 -8.15 9.38 3.33
N ALA A 2 -7.33 10.08 2.54
CA ALA A 2 -6.17 9.48 1.90
C ALA A 2 -5.22 8.98 3.00
N ALA A 3 -4.86 7.70 2.98
CA ALA A 3 -3.85 7.18 3.89
C ALA A 3 -2.54 7.91 3.60
N THR A 4 -2.06 8.72 4.55
CA THR A 4 -0.78 9.41 4.40
C THR A 4 0.32 8.36 4.41
N THR A 5 0.75 7.92 3.23
CA THR A 5 1.95 7.10 3.08
C THR A 5 3.16 7.96 3.45
N LEU A 6 3.96 7.46 4.39
CA LEU A 6 5.13 8.18 4.88
C LEU A 6 6.38 7.64 4.17
N ASN A 7 7.04 8.50 3.40
CA ASN A 7 8.25 8.10 2.68
C ASN A 7 9.46 8.29 3.59
N VAL A 8 10.07 7.18 4.01
CA VAL A 8 11.30 7.16 4.81
C VAL A 8 12.49 6.91 3.88
N GLY A 9 13.37 7.89 3.74
CA GLY A 9 14.64 7.72 3.03
C GLY A 9 15.73 7.23 3.99
N ILE A 10 16.27 6.04 3.76
CA ILE A 10 17.43 5.50 4.48
C ILE A 10 18.68 5.69 3.62
N ILE A 11 19.55 6.62 4.04
CA ILE A 11 20.84 6.87 3.39
C ILE A 11 21.83 5.83 3.90
N ARG A 12 22.41 5.04 2.99
CA ARG A 12 23.42 4.02 3.30
C ARG A 12 24.73 4.38 2.62
N PRO A 13 25.89 4.28 3.29
CA PRO A 13 27.18 4.52 2.65
C PRO A 13 27.38 3.56 1.46
N GLY A 14 27.70 4.11 0.28
CA GLY A 14 28.01 3.32 -0.91
C GLY A 14 26.82 2.64 -1.61
N SER A 15 25.58 2.96 -1.24
CA SER A 15 24.38 2.43 -1.90
C SER A 15 23.36 3.55 -2.16
N PRO A 16 22.52 3.42 -3.21
CA PRO A 16 21.44 4.36 -3.44
C PRO A 16 20.50 4.40 -2.22
N PRO A 17 19.92 5.58 -1.91
CA PRO A 17 18.98 5.74 -0.79
C PRO A 17 17.83 4.75 -0.91
N LEU A 18 17.55 4.02 0.16
CA LEU A 18 16.39 3.15 0.21
C LEU A 18 15.19 3.98 0.62
N ASN A 19 14.23 4.17 -0.28
CA ASN A 19 12.96 4.82 0.04
C ASN A 19 11.95 3.75 0.44
N VAL A 20 11.56 3.77 1.72
CA VAL A 20 10.54 2.89 2.28
C VAL A 20 9.26 3.70 2.46
N ASN A 21 8.20 3.32 1.75
CA ASN A 21 6.88 3.95 1.92
C ASN A 21 6.12 3.18 3.01
N LEU A 22 6.04 3.77 4.20
CA LEU A 22 5.29 3.22 5.32
C LEU A 22 3.82 3.61 5.18
N ALA A 23 2.95 2.61 5.01
CA ALA A 23 1.52 2.81 5.15
C ALA A 23 1.14 2.81 6.65
N PRO A 24 0.07 3.52 7.05
CA PRO A 24 -0.45 3.52 8.42
C PRO A 24 -0.77 2.12 9.00
N SER A 25 -0.96 1.12 8.13
CA SER A 25 -1.20 -0.28 8.49
C SER A 25 0.08 -1.04 8.88
N HIS A 26 1.26 -0.51 8.57
CA HIS A 26 2.55 -1.17 8.85
C HIS A 26 3.09 -0.83 10.24
N LEU A 27 2.42 0.06 10.98
CA LEU A 27 2.87 0.55 12.27
C LEU A 27 1.84 0.21 13.36
N PRO A 28 2.30 -0.12 14.58
CA PRO A 28 1.45 -0.18 15.76
C PRO A 28 0.70 1.15 15.95
N ALA A 29 -0.52 1.08 16.48
CA ALA A 29 -1.40 2.23 16.62
C ALA A 29 -0.74 3.39 17.40
N ASP A 30 0.03 3.08 18.44
CA ASP A 30 0.69 4.09 19.29
C ASP A 30 1.87 4.75 18.57
N VAL A 31 2.68 3.97 17.85
CA VAL A 31 3.80 4.49 17.03
C VAL A 31 3.26 5.38 15.90
N ARG A 32 2.17 4.94 15.25
CA ARG A 32 1.48 5.74 14.24
C ARG A 32 0.99 7.08 14.81
N ARG A 33 0.30 7.05 15.95
CA ARG A 33 -0.22 8.27 16.59
C ARG A 33 0.91 9.23 16.95
N SER A 34 2.00 8.73 17.52
CA SER A 34 3.18 9.54 17.85
C SER A 34 3.82 10.17 16.61
N LEU A 35 3.89 9.44 15.50
CA LEU A 35 4.39 9.94 14.22
C LEU A 35 3.47 11.03 13.63
N GLU A 36 2.15 10.86 13.72
CA GLU A 36 1.17 11.89 13.32
C GLU A 36 1.31 13.15 14.17
N THR A 37 1.48 13.01 15.49
CA THR A 37 1.76 14.12 16.41
C THR A 37 3.05 14.86 16.03
N LEU A 38 4.12 14.14 15.71
CA LEU A 38 5.38 14.71 15.24
C LEU A 38 5.20 15.49 13.93
N ALA A 39 4.51 14.92 12.95
CA ALA A 39 4.25 15.57 11.67
C ALA A 39 3.44 16.86 11.84
N HIS A 40 2.40 16.84 12.70
CA HIS A 40 1.62 18.03 13.03
C HIS A 40 2.45 19.10 13.74
N ALA A 41 3.31 18.71 14.69
CA ALA A 41 4.17 19.64 15.40
C ALA A 41 5.19 20.32 14.46
N HIS A 42 5.79 19.56 13.53
CA HIS A 42 6.70 20.12 12.52
C HIS A 42 5.98 21.05 11.54
N ALA A 43 4.77 20.70 11.08
CA ALA A 43 3.97 21.58 10.23
C ALA A 43 3.60 22.88 10.95
N ALA A 44 3.22 22.80 12.22
CA ALA A 44 2.92 23.97 13.03
C ALA A 44 4.17 24.85 13.26
N ALA A 45 5.34 24.24 13.48
CA ALA A 45 6.60 24.97 13.58
C ALA A 45 6.95 25.68 12.27
N ALA A 46 6.84 25.00 11.12
CA ALA A 46 7.11 25.59 9.81
C ALA A 46 6.18 26.77 9.49
N GLU A 47 4.88 26.65 9.79
CA GLU A 47 3.93 27.76 9.63
C GLU A 47 4.26 28.93 10.59
N ALA A 48 4.60 28.66 11.85
CA ALA A 48 4.99 29.71 12.80
C ALA A 48 6.29 30.43 12.39
N GLU A 49 7.25 29.72 11.80
CA GLU A 49 8.48 30.30 11.25
C GLU A 49 8.21 31.17 10.03
N LYS A 50 7.31 30.71 9.14
CA LYS A 50 6.87 31.47 7.98
C LYS A 50 6.14 32.75 8.38
N GLU A 51 5.29 32.68 9.39
CA GLU A 51 4.65 33.86 9.98
C GLU A 51 5.70 34.83 10.53
N LEU A 52 6.64 34.35 11.36
CA LEU A 52 7.71 35.17 11.93
C LEU A 52 8.53 35.93 10.88
N ALA A 53 8.86 35.27 9.76
CA ALA A 53 9.62 35.89 8.67
C ALA A 53 8.91 37.11 8.05
N GLY A 54 7.57 37.16 8.13
CA GLY A 54 6.74 38.22 7.55
C GLY A 54 6.49 39.43 8.46
N VAL A 55 6.81 39.35 9.76
CA VAL A 55 6.46 40.40 10.75
C VAL A 55 7.67 41.16 11.25
N ARG A 56 7.50 42.46 11.55
CA ARG A 56 8.53 43.33 12.14
C ARG A 56 7.92 44.26 13.19
N GLY A 57 8.76 44.94 13.97
CA GLY A 57 8.33 45.87 15.01
C GLY A 57 7.73 45.15 16.22
N GLU A 58 6.76 45.77 16.90
CA GLU A 58 6.17 45.22 18.14
C GLU A 58 5.51 43.85 17.95
N ALA A 59 4.92 43.59 16.77
CA ALA A 59 4.31 42.30 16.45
C ALA A 59 5.33 41.15 16.28
N TRP A 60 6.62 41.48 16.11
CA TRP A 60 7.69 40.48 16.01
C TRP A 60 7.84 39.67 17.30
N HIS A 61 7.73 40.31 18.47
CA HIS A 61 7.93 39.62 19.76
C HIS A 61 6.87 38.53 19.99
N ALA A 62 5.61 38.81 19.65
CA ALA A 62 4.53 37.83 19.75
C ALA A 62 4.70 36.67 18.74
N ALA A 63 5.07 36.98 17.49
CA ALA A 63 5.35 35.97 16.48
C ALA A 63 6.56 35.10 16.85
N ASN A 64 7.60 35.69 17.43
CA ASN A 64 8.80 34.99 17.86
C ASN A 64 8.51 34.04 19.03
N ALA A 65 7.70 34.48 20.01
CA ALA A 65 7.26 33.62 21.11
C ALA A 65 6.43 32.42 20.60
N LYS A 66 5.57 32.63 19.60
CA LYS A 66 4.80 31.55 18.95
C LYS A 66 5.71 30.57 18.21
N ALA A 67 6.69 31.06 17.45
CA ALA A 67 7.66 30.23 16.75
C ALA A 67 8.52 29.39 17.72
N GLU A 68 9.01 29.99 18.81
CA GLU A 68 9.77 29.26 19.83
C GLU A 68 8.94 28.18 20.53
N THR A 69 7.70 28.49 20.89
CA THR A 69 6.79 27.50 21.49
C THR A 69 6.54 26.34 20.53
N ALA A 70 6.35 26.62 19.24
CA ALA A 70 6.15 25.60 18.22
C ALA A 70 7.40 24.74 17.96
N ARG A 71 8.60 25.34 17.98
CA ARG A 71 9.88 24.61 17.90
C ARG A 71 10.08 23.68 19.08
N GLN A 72 9.80 24.16 20.30
CA GLN A 72 9.89 23.35 21.52
C GLN A 72 8.91 22.17 21.46
N ALA A 73 7.67 22.41 21.04
CA ALA A 73 6.68 21.34 20.85
C ALA A 73 7.13 20.30 19.81
N ALA A 74 7.71 20.74 18.68
CA ALA A 74 8.27 19.83 17.68
C ALA A 74 9.46 19.03 18.23
N GLY A 75 10.35 19.67 18.99
CA GLY A 75 11.48 19.01 19.66
C GLY A 75 11.02 17.96 20.68
N GLN A 76 10.01 18.28 21.48
CA GLN A 76 9.43 17.34 22.44
C GLN A 76 8.76 16.15 21.73
N ALA A 77 7.94 16.41 20.70
CA ALA A 77 7.31 15.35 19.91
C ALA A 77 8.35 14.43 19.26
N MET A 78 9.51 14.97 18.84
CA MET A 78 10.61 14.18 18.28
C MET A 78 11.25 13.27 19.34
N GLN A 79 11.47 13.77 20.56
CA GLN A 79 12.01 12.97 21.66
C GLN A 79 11.05 11.86 22.08
N GLU A 80 9.76 12.18 22.20
CA GLU A 80 8.71 11.21 22.53
C GLU A 80 8.59 10.12 21.46
N PHE A 81 8.62 10.51 20.18
CA PHE A 81 8.64 9.56 19.08
C PHE A 81 9.89 8.67 19.10
N ALA A 82 11.07 9.24 19.31
CA ALA A 82 12.32 8.48 19.37
C ALA A 82 12.31 7.44 20.52
N ALA A 83 11.83 7.84 21.70
CA ALA A 83 11.71 6.96 22.86
C ALA A 83 10.71 5.81 22.60
N LEU A 84 9.53 6.13 22.06
CA LEU A 84 8.50 5.14 21.75
C LEU A 84 8.97 4.17 20.65
N ASN A 85 9.63 4.70 19.62
CA ASN A 85 10.14 3.90 18.52
C ASN A 85 11.22 2.90 18.99
N ALA A 86 12.14 3.34 19.85
CA ALA A 86 13.15 2.48 20.44
C ALA A 86 12.53 1.35 21.29
N ALA A 87 11.51 1.68 22.08
CA ALA A 87 10.79 0.71 22.92
C ALA A 87 9.91 -0.27 22.12
N SER A 88 9.50 0.08 20.89
CA SER A 88 8.51 -0.66 20.11
C SER A 88 9.10 -1.47 18.95
N SER A 89 10.42 -1.64 18.87
CA SER A 89 11.09 -2.27 17.71
C SER A 89 10.54 -3.66 17.36
N THR A 90 10.25 -4.50 18.35
CA THR A 90 9.61 -5.82 18.16
C THR A 90 8.16 -5.69 17.69
N ALA A 91 7.37 -4.85 18.35
CA ALA A 91 5.98 -4.60 17.97
C ALA A 91 5.84 -4.02 16.54
N ILE A 92 6.80 -3.20 16.11
CA ILE A 92 6.87 -2.68 14.73
C ILE A 92 7.14 -3.83 13.75
N ARG A 93 8.09 -4.73 14.07
CA ARG A 93 8.36 -5.92 13.24
C ARG A 93 7.11 -6.80 13.13
N ASP A 94 6.45 -7.08 14.26
CA ASP A 94 5.26 -7.94 14.29
C ASP A 94 4.10 -7.32 13.51
N SER A 95 3.88 -6.01 13.66
CA SER A 95 2.87 -5.27 12.89
C SER A 95 3.17 -5.28 11.39
N ALA A 96 4.44 -5.13 10.99
CA ALA A 96 4.85 -5.17 9.60
C ALA A 96 4.67 -6.58 9.00
N GLN A 97 5.02 -7.62 9.75
CA GLN A 97 4.79 -9.02 9.37
C GLN A 97 3.30 -9.29 9.17
N ALA A 98 2.45 -8.88 10.12
CA ALA A 98 1.00 -9.05 10.01
C ALA A 98 0.43 -8.35 8.79
N ALA A 99 0.88 -7.12 8.51
CA ALA A 99 0.44 -6.38 7.33
C ALA A 99 0.92 -7.01 6.01
N PHE A 100 2.13 -7.59 6.01
CA PHE A 100 2.66 -8.34 4.88
C PHE A 100 1.81 -9.59 4.61
N ASN A 101 1.54 -10.42 5.62
CA ASN A 101 0.71 -11.61 5.48
C ASN A 101 -0.69 -11.26 4.94
N GLN A 102 -1.31 -10.20 5.47
CA GLN A 102 -2.59 -9.71 4.95
C GLN A 102 -2.51 -9.20 3.49
N ALA A 103 -1.38 -8.66 3.05
CA ALA A 103 -1.20 -8.26 1.66
C ALA A 103 -1.06 -9.50 0.76
N ILE A 104 -0.30 -10.51 1.18
CA ILE A 104 -0.16 -11.80 0.49
C ILE A 104 -1.51 -12.49 0.37
N ASP A 105 -2.29 -12.59 1.45
CA ASP A 105 -3.63 -13.18 1.43
C ASP A 105 -4.58 -12.48 0.44
N ARG A 106 -4.53 -11.14 0.41
CA ARG A 106 -5.31 -10.35 -0.56
C ARG A 106 -4.89 -10.61 -1.99
N VAL A 107 -3.58 -10.69 -2.26
CA VAL A 107 -3.05 -11.00 -3.59
C VAL A 107 -3.46 -12.41 -4.01
N ASN A 108 -3.30 -13.41 -3.13
CA ASN A 108 -3.72 -14.78 -3.40
C ASN A 108 -5.23 -14.88 -3.69
N THR A 109 -6.04 -14.18 -2.90
CA THR A 109 -7.49 -14.10 -3.12
C THR A 109 -7.82 -13.46 -4.47
N ALA A 110 -7.17 -12.35 -4.82
CA ALA A 110 -7.39 -11.67 -6.09
C ALA A 110 -6.95 -12.52 -7.30
N LEU A 111 -5.81 -13.22 -7.20
CA LEU A 111 -5.35 -14.16 -8.22
C LEU A 111 -6.33 -15.32 -8.41
N GLN A 112 -6.86 -15.86 -7.32
CA GLN A 112 -7.87 -16.93 -7.38
C GLN A 112 -9.17 -16.42 -8.05
N GLN A 113 -9.67 -15.26 -7.64
CA GLN A 113 -10.86 -14.64 -8.25
C GLN A 113 -10.65 -14.37 -9.75
N ALA A 114 -9.46 -13.91 -10.15
CA ALA A 114 -9.12 -13.70 -11.55
C ALA A 114 -9.09 -15.03 -12.33
N ALA A 115 -8.55 -16.10 -11.74
CA ALA A 115 -8.54 -17.43 -12.35
C ALA A 115 -9.96 -17.99 -12.51
N ASP A 116 -10.82 -17.82 -11.52
CA ASP A 116 -12.22 -18.25 -11.56
C ASP A 116 -13.01 -17.47 -12.62
N GLY A 117 -12.81 -16.15 -12.70
CA GLY A 117 -13.41 -15.31 -13.74
C GLY A 117 -12.97 -15.70 -15.17
N LEU A 118 -11.70 -16.08 -15.36
CA LEU A 118 -11.24 -16.62 -16.65
C LEU A 118 -11.86 -17.99 -16.97
N ALA A 119 -12.08 -18.83 -15.96
CA ALA A 119 -12.75 -20.11 -16.14
C ALA A 119 -14.21 -19.91 -16.57
N GLU A 120 -14.93 -19.01 -15.91
CA GLU A 120 -16.30 -18.63 -16.28
C GLU A 120 -16.37 -18.05 -17.70
N ALA A 121 -15.48 -17.11 -18.05
CA ALA A 121 -15.38 -16.57 -19.40
C ALA A 121 -15.10 -17.66 -20.45
N GLY A 122 -14.30 -18.66 -20.11
CA GLY A 122 -14.01 -19.81 -20.96
C GLY A 122 -15.22 -20.72 -21.19
N GLN A 123 -16.08 -20.88 -20.18
CA GLN A 123 -17.36 -21.62 -20.29
C GLN A 123 -18.37 -20.82 -21.11
N ALA A 124 -18.50 -19.51 -20.87
CA ALA A 124 -19.38 -18.63 -21.63
C ALA A 124 -18.99 -18.56 -23.11
N ALA A 125 -17.69 -18.49 -23.42
CA ALA A 125 -17.19 -18.53 -24.79
C ALA A 125 -17.50 -19.88 -25.48
N ALA A 126 -17.32 -21.00 -24.76
CA ALA A 126 -17.69 -22.32 -25.28
C ALA A 126 -19.19 -22.41 -25.57
N LEU A 127 -20.04 -21.89 -24.67
CA LEU A 127 -21.48 -21.81 -24.86
C LEU A 127 -21.82 -20.98 -26.10
N PHE A 128 -21.32 -19.73 -26.18
CA PHE A 128 -21.55 -18.82 -27.31
C PHE A 128 -21.22 -19.45 -28.66
N HIS A 129 -20.08 -20.13 -28.76
CA HIS A 129 -19.66 -20.79 -30.00
C HIS A 129 -20.36 -22.13 -30.28
N SER A 130 -20.95 -22.77 -29.25
CA SER A 130 -21.71 -24.01 -29.40
C SER A 130 -23.19 -23.79 -29.76
N VAL A 131 -23.73 -22.59 -29.51
CA VAL A 131 -25.12 -22.25 -29.78
C VAL A 131 -25.29 -21.92 -31.26
N THR A 132 -26.19 -22.63 -31.94
CA THR A 132 -26.68 -22.27 -33.29
C THR A 132 -28.15 -21.87 -33.17
N PRO A 133 -28.60 -20.75 -33.77
CA PRO A 133 -30.00 -20.35 -33.72
C PRO A 133 -30.93 -21.48 -34.17
N GLY A 134 -31.95 -21.80 -33.38
CA GLY A 134 -32.95 -22.84 -33.69
C GLY A 134 -32.54 -24.29 -33.37
N LYS A 135 -31.41 -24.53 -32.70
CA LYS A 135 -31.00 -25.88 -32.23
C LYS A 135 -30.66 -25.89 -30.74
N PRO A 136 -30.95 -26.99 -30.01
CA PRO A 136 -30.61 -27.10 -28.59
C PRO A 136 -29.10 -27.14 -28.37
N VAL A 137 -28.64 -26.63 -27.23
CA VAL A 137 -27.24 -26.71 -26.79
C VAL A 137 -26.98 -28.12 -26.30
N VAL A 138 -26.34 -28.96 -27.12
CA VAL A 138 -26.15 -30.38 -26.78
C VAL A 138 -24.76 -30.68 -26.20
N ARG A 139 -23.69 -29.96 -26.60
CA ARG A 139 -22.33 -30.14 -26.03
C ARG A 139 -21.48 -28.87 -26.13
N THR A 140 -20.99 -28.39 -24.99
CA THR A 140 -19.98 -27.31 -24.90
C THR A 140 -18.55 -27.80 -25.14
N ASP A 141 -18.29 -29.12 -25.04
CA ASP A 141 -16.99 -29.77 -25.32
C ASP A 141 -16.84 -30.22 -26.79
N THR A 142 -17.32 -29.42 -27.74
CA THR A 142 -17.10 -29.73 -29.17
C THR A 142 -15.73 -29.26 -29.63
N ARG A 143 -15.14 -29.95 -30.62
CA ARG A 143 -13.87 -29.55 -31.25
C ARG A 143 -13.87 -28.08 -31.71
N ARG A 144 -15.01 -27.58 -32.20
CA ARG A 144 -15.22 -26.16 -32.56
C ARG A 144 -15.14 -25.20 -31.37
N ALA A 145 -15.63 -25.58 -30.19
CA ALA A 145 -15.49 -24.77 -28.99
C ALA A 145 -14.03 -24.73 -28.52
N ASN A 146 -13.30 -25.84 -28.64
CA ASN A 146 -11.88 -25.94 -28.28
C ASN A 146 -10.94 -25.14 -29.20
N GLU A 147 -11.28 -25.02 -30.48
CA GLU A 147 -10.47 -24.31 -31.50
C GLU A 147 -10.78 -22.80 -31.59
N ALA A 148 -11.67 -22.28 -30.73
CA ALA A 148 -12.02 -20.86 -30.74
C ALA A 148 -10.80 -19.99 -30.36
N PRO A 149 -10.41 -18.96 -31.16
CA PRO A 149 -9.29 -18.07 -30.86
C PRO A 149 -9.37 -17.40 -29.48
N VAL A 150 -10.59 -17.18 -28.97
CA VAL A 150 -10.85 -16.64 -27.64
C VAL A 150 -10.39 -17.59 -26.54
N ARG A 151 -10.56 -18.91 -26.70
CA ARG A 151 -10.08 -19.90 -25.71
C ARG A 151 -8.56 -19.93 -25.63
N HIS A 152 -7.86 -19.78 -26.76
CA HIS A 152 -6.40 -19.63 -26.76
C HIS A 152 -5.94 -18.37 -26.00
N LYS A 153 -6.63 -17.23 -26.19
CA LYS A 153 -6.34 -16.00 -25.43
C LYS A 153 -6.59 -16.15 -23.93
N LEU A 154 -7.69 -16.80 -23.54
CA LEU A 154 -8.00 -17.08 -22.14
C LEU A 154 -7.00 -18.06 -21.50
N ALA A 155 -6.57 -19.08 -22.24
CA ALA A 155 -5.52 -20.00 -21.79
C ALA A 155 -4.18 -19.28 -21.59
N MET A 156 -3.82 -18.36 -22.48
CA MET A 156 -2.63 -17.52 -22.33
C MET A 156 -2.73 -16.61 -21.10
N ALA A 157 -3.88 -15.95 -20.89
CA ALA A 157 -4.12 -15.14 -19.70
C ALA A 157 -4.01 -15.95 -18.39
N ARG A 158 -4.52 -17.19 -18.38
CA ARG A 158 -4.39 -18.11 -17.25
C ARG A 158 -2.94 -18.54 -17.02
N SER A 159 -2.14 -18.72 -18.08
CA SER A 159 -0.70 -18.97 -17.96
C SER A 159 0.00 -17.80 -17.27
N TYR A 160 -0.26 -16.56 -17.70
CA TYR A 160 0.34 -15.38 -17.06
C TYR A 160 -0.06 -15.22 -15.60
N LEU A 161 -1.30 -15.58 -15.22
CA LEU A 161 -1.71 -15.59 -13.82
C LEU A 161 -0.98 -16.65 -13.00
N ASN A 162 -0.77 -17.85 -13.55
CA ASN A 162 -0.01 -18.90 -12.89
C ASN A 162 1.46 -18.50 -12.74
N ASP A 163 2.04 -17.87 -13.76
CA ASP A 163 3.41 -17.32 -13.68
C ASP A 163 3.47 -16.23 -12.61
N ALA A 164 2.51 -15.30 -12.58
CA ALA A 164 2.43 -14.27 -11.55
C ALA A 164 2.31 -14.86 -10.13
N ARG A 165 1.53 -15.93 -9.97
CA ARG A 165 1.40 -16.65 -8.69
C ARG A 165 2.72 -17.23 -8.20
N SER A 166 3.61 -17.67 -9.10
CA SER A 166 4.94 -18.18 -8.74
C SER A 166 5.88 -17.13 -8.13
N PHE A 167 5.59 -15.84 -8.33
CA PHE A 167 6.35 -14.73 -7.75
C PHE A 167 5.79 -14.22 -6.42
N VAL A 168 4.63 -14.73 -5.97
CA VAL A 168 4.04 -14.36 -4.68
C VAL A 168 4.62 -15.30 -3.62
N PRO A 169 5.35 -14.78 -2.62
CA PRO A 169 5.84 -15.61 -1.52
C PRO A 169 4.68 -16.25 -0.75
N GLU A 170 4.84 -17.51 -0.35
CA GLU A 170 3.87 -18.20 0.50
C GLU A 170 4.03 -17.80 1.98
N ASP A 171 5.27 -17.51 2.41
CA ASP A 171 5.65 -16.98 3.73
C ASP A 171 7.08 -16.37 3.67
N LEU A 172 7.55 -15.77 4.77
CA LEU A 172 8.88 -15.21 5.04
C LEU A 172 9.82 -16.17 5.81
N ASP A 173 9.47 -17.46 5.95
CA ASP A 173 10.28 -18.47 6.67
C ASP A 173 11.77 -18.48 6.27
#